data_AF-A0A959PBJ4-F1
#
_entry.id   AF-A0A959PBJ4-F1
#
_cell.length_a   1.000
_cell.length_b   1.000
_cell.length_c   1.000
_cell.angle_alpha   90.00
_cell.angle_beta   90.00
_cell.angle_gamma   90.00
#
_symmetry.space_group_name_H-M   'P 1'
#
loop_
_entity.id
_entity.type
_entity.pdbx_description
1 polymer ?
#
loop_
_entity_poly.entity_id
_entity_poly.type
_entity_poly.pdbx_seq_one_letter_code
_entity_poly.pdbx_strand_id
1 'polypeptide(L)'
;EPLIISKAKGSCGCTVPEWPKEPIAPGAKSAIKVKYDTKRVGPISKSVTITSNSVDNSTFLLKIKGTVKAVPTEEDAMPESETIEGATPVEE
;
A
#
# COMPACT_ATOMS: atom_id res chain seq x y z
N GLU A 1 -27.04 15.45 4.24
CA GLU A 1 -25.99 16.20 4.95
C GLU A 1 -24.61 15.82 4.44
N PRO A 2 -23.58 16.67 4.60
CA PRO A 2 -22.21 16.27 4.29
C PRO A 2 -21.71 15.20 5.26
N LEU A 3 -20.85 14.31 4.76
CA LEU A 3 -20.18 13.30 5.56
C LEU A 3 -18.93 13.90 6.20
N ILE A 4 -18.83 13.81 7.52
CA ILE A 4 -17.72 14.31 8.33
C ILE A 4 -17.09 13.11 9.02
N ILE A 5 -15.79 12.93 8.81
CA ILE A 5 -15.00 11.88 9.48
C ILE A 5 -14.45 12.45 10.78
N SER A 6 -15.01 12.04 11.91
CA SER A 6 -14.60 12.49 13.24
C SER A 6 -13.30 11.84 13.70
N LYS A 7 -13.05 10.58 13.32
CA LYS A 7 -11.89 9.82 13.79
C LYS A 7 -11.51 8.74 12.80
N ALA A 8 -10.21 8.55 12.54
CA ALA A 8 -9.70 7.32 11.97
C ALA A 8 -8.59 6.76 12.86
N LYS A 9 -8.67 5.47 13.19
CA LYS A 9 -7.71 4.79 14.05
C LYS A 9 -7.29 3.46 13.43
N GLY A 10 -6.00 3.28 13.23
CA GLY A 10 -5.42 1.99 12.84
C GLY A 10 -5.38 1.00 14.00
N SER A 11 -5.31 -0.30 13.68
CA SER A 11 -5.26 -1.39 14.65
C SER A 11 -3.93 -1.47 15.42
N CYS A 12 -2.84 -0.94 14.85
CA CYS A 12 -1.51 -0.83 15.46
C CYS A 12 -0.92 0.55 15.13
N GLY A 13 0.07 0.99 15.93
CA GLY A 13 0.88 2.17 15.59
C GLY A 13 1.66 2.05 14.27
N CYS A 14 1.73 0.84 13.70
CA CYS A 14 2.31 0.55 12.39
C CYS A 14 1.40 0.89 11.19
N THR A 15 0.15 1.31 11.44
CA THR A 15 -0.82 1.69 10.41
C THR A 15 -1.37 3.07 10.73
N VAL A 16 -0.90 4.09 10.01
CA VAL A 16 -1.29 5.49 10.22
C VAL A 16 -2.26 5.90 9.11
N PRO A 17 -3.55 6.08 9.41
CA PRO A 17 -4.50 6.63 8.46
C PRO A 17 -4.39 8.16 8.41
N GLU A 18 -4.46 8.71 7.21
CA GLU A 18 -4.64 10.12 6.90
C GLU A 18 -5.98 10.28 6.19
N TRP A 19 -6.86 11.12 6.74
CA TRP A 19 -8.21 11.33 6.25
C TRP A 19 -8.48 12.83 6.08
N PRO A 20 -9.39 13.21 5.16
CA PRO A 20 -9.83 14.60 5.04
C PRO A 20 -10.62 14.98 6.30
N LYS A 21 -10.30 16.15 6.87
CA LYS A 21 -11.09 16.75 7.95
C LYS A 21 -12.22 17.64 7.41
N GLU A 22 -12.21 17.88 6.10
CA GLU A 22 -13.22 18.67 5.43
C GLU A 22 -14.51 17.86 5.21
N PRO A 23 -15.68 18.50 5.27
CA PRO A 23 -16.96 17.86 5.01
C PRO A 23 -17.05 17.40 3.55
N ILE A 24 -17.41 16.14 3.35
CA ILE A 24 -17.57 15.53 2.02
C ILE A 24 -19.02 15.70 1.58
N ALA A 25 -19.24 16.40 0.48
CA ALA A 25 -20.59 16.60 -0.07
C ALA A 25 -21.24 15.26 -0.49
N PRO A 26 -22.58 15.13 -0.42
CA PRO A 26 -23.27 13.94 -0.90
C PRO A 26 -22.96 13.70 -2.39
N GLY A 27 -22.55 12.48 -2.73
CA GLY A 27 -22.12 12.11 -4.08
C GLY A 27 -20.66 12.44 -4.43
N ALA A 28 -19.97 13.22 -3.58
CA ALA A 28 -18.53 13.44 -3.73
C ALA A 28 -17.73 12.23 -3.26
N LYS A 29 -16.52 12.09 -3.80
CA LYS A 29 -15.57 11.03 -3.45
C LYS A 29 -14.37 11.64 -2.76
N SER A 30 -13.89 10.99 -1.72
CA SER A 30 -12.68 11.37 -0.99
C SER A 30 -11.76 10.18 -0.82
N ALA A 31 -10.45 10.41 -0.77
CA ALA A 31 -9.47 9.36 -0.53
C ALA A 31 -8.98 9.36 0.93
N ILE A 32 -8.87 8.18 1.53
CA ILE A 32 -8.20 7.96 2.82
C ILE A 32 -6.86 7.30 2.51
N LYS A 33 -5.76 7.96 2.87
CA LYS A 33 -4.41 7.42 2.67
C LYS A 33 -4.02 6.63 3.91
N VAL A 34 -3.57 5.40 3.74
CA VAL A 34 -3.12 4.57 4.88
C VAL A 34 -1.65 4.25 4.67
N LYS A 35 -0.80 4.74 5.58
CA LYS A 35 0.62 4.40 5.62
C LYS A 35 0.81 3.17 6.49
N TYR A 36 1.49 2.17 5.94
CA TYR A 36 1.82 0.93 6.63
C TYR A 36 3.33 0.72 6.64
N ASP A 37 3.89 0.39 7.81
CA ASP A 37 5.31 0.05 7.94
C ASP A 37 5.54 -1.41 7.51
N THR A 38 6.23 -1.60 6.39
CA THR A 38 6.52 -2.89 5.74
C THR A 38 7.78 -3.58 6.26
N LYS A 39 8.36 -3.16 7.40
CA LYS A 39 9.56 -3.81 7.96
C LYS A 39 9.33 -5.28 8.33
N ARG A 40 8.07 -5.68 8.50
CA ARG A 40 7.68 -7.08 8.71
C ARG A 40 7.18 -7.69 7.41
N VAL A 41 8.03 -8.51 6.80
CA VAL A 41 7.70 -9.37 5.65
C VAL A 41 6.74 -10.47 6.11
N GLY A 42 5.78 -10.84 5.25
CA GLY A 42 4.79 -11.88 5.53
C GLY A 42 3.35 -11.41 5.47
N PRO A 43 2.39 -12.27 5.84
CA PRO A 43 0.97 -11.96 5.78
C PRO A 43 0.59 -10.86 6.78
N ILE A 44 -0.14 -9.85 6.30
CA ILE A 44 -0.66 -8.76 7.10
C ILE A 44 -2.19 -8.80 7.12
N SER A 45 -2.76 -8.62 8.31
CA SER A 45 -4.20 -8.44 8.53
C SER A 45 -4.37 -7.29 9.50
N LYS A 46 -4.63 -6.09 8.97
CA LYS A 46 -4.79 -4.85 9.73
C LYS A 46 -6.22 -4.34 9.58
N SER A 47 -6.67 -3.55 10.54
CA SER A 47 -7.97 -2.90 10.49
C SER A 47 -7.82 -1.41 10.75
N VAL A 48 -8.60 -0.60 10.04
CA VAL A 48 -8.72 0.83 10.26
C VAL A 48 -10.17 1.12 10.60
N THR A 49 -10.40 1.60 11.82
CA THR A 49 -11.71 2.00 12.28
C THR A 49 -11.92 3.47 11.96
N ILE A 50 -12.93 3.77 11.17
CA ILE A 50 -13.29 5.12 10.74
C ILE A 50 -14.64 5.45 11.40
N THR A 51 -14.69 6.54 12.14
CA THR A 51 -15.90 7.04 12.79
C THR A 51 -16.35 8.31 12.06
N SER A 52 -17.62 8.35 11.66
CA SER A 52 -18.22 9.45 10.91
C SER A 52 -19.60 9.82 11.46
N ASN A 53 -20.17 10.94 10.99
CA ASN A 53 -21.53 11.36 11.31
C ASN A 53 -22.64 10.59 10.54
N SER A 54 -22.31 9.52 9.81
CA SER A 54 -23.32 8.71 9.12
C SER A 54 -24.22 8.00 10.14
N VAL A 55 -25.55 8.10 9.95
CA VAL A 55 -26.54 7.48 10.84
C VAL A 55 -26.50 5.96 10.71
N ASP A 56 -26.41 5.45 9.48
CA ASP A 56 -26.38 4.01 9.19
C ASP A 56 -25.00 3.38 9.43
N ASN A 57 -23.92 4.14 9.20
CA ASN A 57 -22.54 3.64 9.25
C ASN A 57 -21.63 4.57 10.04
N SER A 58 -22.06 4.89 11.27
CA SER A 58 -21.30 5.76 12.19
C SER A 58 -19.90 5.23 12.48
N THR A 59 -19.71 3.90 12.50
CA THR A 59 -18.39 3.27 12.58
C THR A 59 -18.19 2.28 11.44
N PHE A 60 -17.25 2.60 10.55
CA PHE A 60 -16.85 1.75 9.44
C PHE A 60 -15.51 1.06 9.74
N LEU A 61 -15.47 -0.27 9.56
CA LEU A 61 -14.28 -1.08 9.81
C LEU A 61 -13.63 -1.52 8.50
N LEU A 62 -12.56 -0.83 8.10
CA LEU A 62 -11.80 -1.18 6.89
C LEU A 62 -10.76 -2.26 7.22
N LYS A 63 -10.94 -3.47 6.69
CA LYS A 63 -9.98 -4.57 6.84
C LYS A 63 -8.99 -4.58 5.67
N ILE A 64 -7.71 -4.53 5.98
CA ILE A 64 -6.59 -4.56 5.05
C ILE A 64 -5.94 -5.94 5.18
N LYS A 65 -6.04 -6.75 4.13
CA LYS A 65 -5.36 -8.05 4.03
C LYS A 65 -4.37 -8.00 2.88
N GLY A 66 -3.20 -8.56 3.09
CA GLY A 66 -2.18 -8.65 2.05
C GLY A 66 -0.97 -9.43 2.54
N THR A 67 0.06 -9.50 1.70
CA THR A 67 1.34 -10.11 2.05
C THR A 67 2.43 -9.13 1.66
N VAL A 68 3.23 -8.71 2.62
CA VAL A 68 4.42 -7.90 2.35
C VAL A 68 5.48 -8.85 1.79
N LYS A 69 5.89 -8.63 0.55
CA LYS A 69 7.04 -9.32 -0.04
C LYS A 69 8.31 -8.58 0.37
N ALA A 70 9.40 -9.32 0.54
CA ALA A 70 10.72 -8.69 0.64
C ALA A 70 10.96 -7.87 -0.63
N VAL A 71 11.54 -6.68 -0.48
CA VAL A 71 11.96 -5.88 -1.63
C VAL A 71 12.91 -6.77 -2.44
N PRO A 72 12.64 -7.02 -3.73
CA PRO A 72 13.63 -7.69 -4.56
C PRO A 72 14.83 -6.76 -4.61
N THR A 73 15.91 -7.14 -3.95
CA THR A 73 17.21 -6.50 -4.14
C THR A 73 17.54 -6.65 -5.62
N GLU A 74 17.83 -5.54 -6.30
CA GLU A 74 18.28 -5.46 -7.71
C GLU A 74 19.66 -6.13 -7.94
N GLU A 75 19.90 -7.30 -7.36
CA GLU A 75 21.08 -8.13 -7.61
C GLU A 75 20.80 -9.22 -8.68
N ASP A 76 19.54 -9.45 -9.04
CA ASP A 76 19.12 -10.39 -10.11
C ASP A 76 18.92 -9.71 -11.48
N ALA A 77 19.33 -8.44 -11.62
CA ALA A 77 19.24 -7.67 -12.86
C ALA A 77 20.61 -7.46 -13.53
N MET A 78 21.55 -8.40 -13.34
CA MET A 78 22.75 -8.45 -14.17
C MET A 78 22.39 -9.19 -15.47
N PRO A 79 22.27 -8.53 -16.64
CA PRO A 79 22.47 -9.24 -17.89
C PRO A 79 23.92 -9.71 -17.91
N GLU A 80 24.10 -11.03 -17.89
CA GLU A 80 25.39 -11.67 -18.11
C GLU A 80 26.00 -11.07 -19.39
N SER A 81 27.18 -10.47 -19.23
CA SER A 81 27.94 -9.91 -20.33
C SER A 81 28.48 -11.07 -21.14
N GLU A 82 27.80 -11.39 -22.24
CA GLU A 82 28.30 -12.34 -23.24
C GLU A 82 29.52 -11.71 -23.95
N THR A 83 30.68 -11.88 -23.33
CA THR A 83 31.97 -11.68 -23.97
C THR A 83 32.41 -13.04 -24.48
N ILE A 84 32.31 -13.26 -25.79
CA ILE A 84 33.26 -14.10 -26.49
C ILE A 84 33.82 -13.32 -27.68
N GLU A 85 34.94 -12.64 -27.43
CA GLU A 85 35.94 -12.38 -28.45
C GLU A 85 36.51 -13.71 -28.94
N GLY A 86 36.70 -13.88 -30.25
CA GLY A 86 37.37 -15.08 -30.75
C GLY A 86 37.34 -15.30 -32.25
N ALA A 87 37.90 -14.36 -33.01
CA ALA A 87 38.64 -14.54 -34.27
C ALA A 87 38.28 -15.72 -35.23
N THR A 88 37.76 -15.32 -36.39
CA THR A 88 37.95 -15.87 -37.76
C THR A 88 39.40 -16.32 -38.10
N PRO A 89 39.73 -16.93 -39.27
CA PRO A 89 38.96 -17.71 -40.27
C PRO A 89 39.72 -18.95 -40.87
N VAL A 90 39.04 -19.65 -41.80
CA VAL A 90 39.51 -20.43 -42.99
C VAL A 90 40.32 -21.74 -42.88
N GLU A 91 39.78 -22.70 -43.64
CA GLU A 91 40.18 -24.02 -44.11
C GLU A 91 41.44 -24.01 -45.03
N GLU A 92 42.45 -24.84 -44.73
CA GLU A 92 42.98 -26.00 -45.50
C GLU A 92 44.18 -26.62 -44.75
#